data_AF-A0A3E1EM43-F1
#
_entry.id   AF-A0A3E1EM43-F1
#
_cell.length_a   1.000
_cell.length_b   1.000
_cell.length_c   1.000
_cell.angle_alpha   90.00
_cell.angle_beta   90.00
_cell.angle_gamma   90.00
#
_symmetry.space_group_name_H-M   'P 1'
#
loop_
_entity.id
_entity.type
_entity.pdbx_description
1 polymer ?
#
loop_
_entity_poly.entity_id
_entity_poly.type
_entity_poly.pdbx_seq_one_letter_code
_entity_poly.pdbx_strand_id
1 'polypeptide(L)' 'MTSDNPWNATTLEWSAPTPPPHGNFLTEPVVYRGPYEYSVPGALKDYSPQWEPVTETEAAETAKVPASH' A
#
# COMPACT_ATOMS: atom_id res chain seq x y z
N MET A 1 18.83 -8.12 2.72
CA MET A 1 17.45 -7.72 3.07
C MET A 1 16.53 -8.44 2.10
N THR A 2 15.43 -9.03 2.56
CA THR A 2 14.57 -9.90 1.71
C THR A 2 13.40 -9.13 1.09
N SER A 3 13.14 -7.89 1.54
CA SER A 3 12.08 -7.01 1.05
C SER A 3 12.56 -5.57 1.06
N ASP A 4 12.11 -4.78 0.08
CA ASP A 4 12.29 -3.32 0.02
C ASP A 4 11.45 -2.61 1.10
N ASN A 5 10.38 -3.25 1.55
CA ASN A 5 9.52 -2.79 2.64
C ASN A 5 9.49 -3.82 3.78
N PRO A 6 10.52 -3.87 4.64
CA PRO A 6 10.57 -4.82 5.76
C PRO A 6 9.65 -4.46 6.92
N TRP A 7 9.09 -3.24 6.93
CA TRP A 7 8.29 -2.71 8.04
C TRP A 7 6.80 -2.63 7.74
N ASN A 8 6.37 -3.13 6.57
CA ASN A 8 4.99 -3.00 6.10
C ASN A 8 4.51 -1.55 6.08
N ALA A 9 5.41 -0.60 5.79
CA ALA A 9 5.08 0.81 5.71
C ALA A 9 4.23 1.10 4.47
N THR A 10 3.35 2.09 4.55
CA THR A 10 2.36 2.34 3.49
C THR A 10 2.74 3.48 2.55
N THR A 11 3.75 4.27 2.88
CA THR A 11 4.15 5.47 2.13
C THR A 11 5.05 5.16 0.93
N LEU A 12 4.91 5.94 -0.15
CA LEU A 12 5.55 5.71 -1.46
C LEU A 12 7.05 5.40 -1.43
N GLU A 13 7.83 5.97 -0.51
CA GLU A 13 9.27 5.73 -0.43
C GLU A 13 9.63 4.25 -0.22
N TRP A 14 8.71 3.46 0.34
CA TRP A 14 8.88 2.03 0.56
C TRP A 14 8.55 1.16 -0.66
N SER A 15 8.18 1.79 -1.79
CA SER A 15 8.07 1.13 -3.10
C SER A 15 9.37 1.17 -3.91
N ALA A 16 10.35 1.96 -3.47
CA ALA A 16 11.63 2.08 -4.15
C ALA A 16 12.50 0.83 -3.90
N PRO A 17 13.19 0.30 -4.93
CA PRO A 17 14.08 -0.84 -4.74
C PRO A 17 15.28 -0.48 -3.86
N THR A 18 15.86 -1.49 -3.21
CA THR A 18 17.07 -1.34 -2.40
C THR A 18 18.28 -2.01 -3.09
N PRO A 19 19.33 -1.26 -3.47
CA PRO A 19 19.51 0.19 -3.37
C PRO A 19 18.69 0.96 -4.42
N PRO A 20 18.30 2.22 -4.14
CA PRO A 20 17.49 3.01 -5.05
C PRO A 20 18.29 3.46 -6.30
N PRO A 21 17.67 3.51 -7.49
CA PRO A 21 18.29 4.08 -8.68
C PRO A 21 18.40 5.61 -8.58
N HIS A 22 19.17 6.20 -9.49
CA HIS A 22 19.13 7.65 -9.69
C HIS A 22 17.73 8.05 -10.18
N GLY A 23 17.02 8.88 -9.41
CA GLY A 23 15.60 9.18 -9.63
C GLY A 23 14.63 8.44 -8.69
N ASN A 24 15.15 7.64 -7.74
CA ASN A 24 14.44 6.91 -6.67
C ASN A 24 13.52 5.76 -7.13
N PHE A 25 12.79 5.89 -8.23
CA PHE A 25 11.83 4.88 -8.72
C PHE A 25 12.24 4.35 -10.11
N LEU A 26 11.94 3.07 -10.37
CA LEU A 26 12.20 2.46 -11.69
C LEU A 26 11.21 2.93 -12.76
N THR A 27 9.99 3.25 -12.33
CA THR A 27 8.90 3.78 -13.16
C THR A 27 8.19 4.89 -12.40
N GLU A 28 7.38 5.68 -13.09
CA GLU A 28 6.50 6.65 -12.43
C GLU A 28 5.54 5.91 -11.48
N PRO A 29 5.52 6.23 -10.17
CA PRO A 29 4.67 5.54 -9.23
C PRO A 29 3.22 6.01 -9.36
N VAL A 30 2.28 5.08 -9.20
CA VAL A 30 0.84 5.37 -9.17
C VAL A 30 0.35 5.30 -7.72
N VAL A 31 -0.49 6.26 -7.32
CA VAL A 31 -1.07 6.32 -5.97
C VAL A 31 -2.54 5.94 -6.03
N TYR A 32 -2.90 4.86 -5.33
CA TYR A 32 -4.29 4.35 -5.31
C TYR A 32 -5.06 4.74 -4.04
N ARG A 33 -4.35 5.11 -2.96
CA ARG A 33 -4.93 5.31 -1.63
C ARG A 33 -4.11 6.29 -0.78
N GLY A 34 -4.61 6.63 0.41
CA GLY A 34 -3.96 7.56 1.33
C GLY A 34 -2.69 6.97 1.97
N PRO A 35 -1.76 7.82 2.45
CA PRO A 35 -0.70 7.36 3.34
C PRO A 35 -1.32 6.94 4.70
N TYR A 36 -0.64 6.05 5.42
CA TYR A 36 -1.02 5.59 6.76
C TYR A 36 -2.31 4.77 6.85
N GLU A 37 -2.77 4.17 5.74
CA GLU A 37 -3.89 3.22 5.76
C GLU A 37 -3.46 1.88 6.37
N TYR A 38 -3.52 1.83 7.70
CA TYR A 38 -3.31 0.63 8.51
C TYR A 38 -4.63 0.15 9.11
N SER A 39 -4.77 -1.16 9.26
CA SER A 39 -5.91 -1.84 9.88
C SER A 39 -7.27 -1.31 9.39
N VAL A 40 -7.36 -1.04 8.08
CA VAL A 40 -8.59 -0.55 7.45
C VAL A 40 -9.68 -1.60 7.66
N PRO A 41 -10.84 -1.24 8.25
CA PRO A 41 -11.91 -2.21 8.46
C PRO A 41 -12.35 -2.87 7.15
N GLY A 42 -12.34 -4.20 7.11
CA GLY A 42 -12.69 -4.97 5.91
C GLY A 42 -11.56 -5.15 4.90
N ALA A 43 -10.37 -4.59 5.14
CA ALA A 43 -9.20 -4.89 4.33
C ALA A 43 -8.63 -6.28 4.68
N LEU A 44 -8.09 -6.95 3.66
CA LEU A 44 -7.48 -8.28 3.79
C LEU A 44 -6.14 -8.27 4.54
N LYS A 45 -5.48 -7.12 4.59
CA LYS A 45 -4.17 -6.92 5.22
C LYS A 45 -4.25 -5.78 6.26
N ASP A 46 -3.39 -5.84 7.25
CA ASP A 46 -3.25 -4.78 8.28
C ASP A 46 -2.55 -3.51 7.75
N TYR A 47 -2.05 -3.52 6.53
CA TYR A 47 -1.39 -2.38 5.91
C TYR A 47 -1.73 -2.36 4.42
N SER A 48 -2.07 -1.18 3.93
CA SER A 48 -2.45 -0.95 2.53
C SER A 48 -1.48 0.05 1.91
N PRO A 49 -0.42 -0.40 1.22
CA PRO A 49 0.59 0.50 0.66
C PRO A 49 0.06 1.36 -0.49
N GLN A 50 0.47 2.62 -0.59
CA GLN A 50 -0.06 3.55 -1.60
C GLN A 50 0.05 3.08 -3.07
N TRP A 51 1.05 2.25 -3.38
CA TRP A 51 1.41 1.82 -4.74
C TRP A 51 0.78 0.49 -5.18
N GLU A 52 0.12 -0.25 -4.28
CA GLU A 52 -0.57 -1.49 -4.65
C GLU A 52 -1.95 -1.15 -5.26
N PRO A 53 -2.31 -1.66 -6.44
CA PRO A 53 -3.66 -1.49 -6.95
C PRO A 53 -4.69 -2.10 -6.01
N VAL A 54 -5.85 -1.46 -5.86
CA VAL A 54 -6.98 -2.07 -5.16
C VAL A 54 -7.50 -3.23 -6.01
N THR A 55 -7.48 -4.44 -5.45
CA THR A 55 -8.02 -5.62 -6.15
C THR A 55 -9.56 -5.64 -6.03
N GLU A 56 -10.25 -6.26 -6.98
CA GLU A 56 -11.72 -6.40 -6.93
C GLU A 56 -12.18 -7.10 -5.63
N THR A 57 -11.41 -8.09 -5.18
CA THR A 57 -11.68 -8.80 -3.91
C THR A 57 -11.56 -7.87 -2.70
N GLU A 58 -10.50 -7.07 -2.62
CA GLU A 58 -10.28 -6.11 -1.54
C GLU A 58 -11.35 -5.00 -1.53
N ALA A 59 -11.74 -4.52 -2.72
CA ALA A 59 -12.81 -3.53 -2.84
C ALA A 59 -14.17 -4.09 -2.39
N ALA A 60 -14.49 -5.32 -2.80
CA ALA A 60 -15.73 -5.99 -2.41
C ALA A 60 -15.81 -6.25 -0.90
N GLU A 61 -14.69 -6.60 -0.27
CA GLU A 61 -14.64 -6.91 1.17
C GLU A 61 -14.71 -5.64 2.03
N THR A 62 -14.00 -4.58 1.61
CA THR A 62 -14.06 -3.27 2.27
C THR A 62 -15.46 -2.66 2.19
N ALA A 63 -16.15 -2.80 1.04
CA ALA A 63 -17.51 -2.28 0.85
C ALA A 63 -18.56 -2.95 1.75
N LYS A 64 -18.29 -4.16 2.27
CA LYS A 64 -19.20 -4.91 3.13
C LYS A 64 -19.15 -4.45 4.60
N VAL A 65 -18.11 -3.73 5.01
CA VAL A 65 -17.93 -3.26 6.38
C VAL A 65 -18.28 -1.78 6.47
N PRO A 66 -19.32 -1.38 7.22
CA PRO A 66 -19.62 0.03 7.38
C PRO A 66 -18.48 0.69 8.15
N ALA A 67 -18.02 1.84 7.67
CA ALA A 67 -17.06 2.68 8.39
C ALA A 67 -17.68 3.07 9.75
N SER A 68 -17.15 2.53 10.84
CA SER A 68 -17.57 2.90 12.18
C SER A 68 -17.18 4.37 12.45
N HIS A 69 -18.16 5.19 12.84
CA HIS A 69 -17.97 6.51 13.41
C HIS A 69 -18.70 6.59 14.76
#